data_AF-A0AAE8MH53-F1
#
_entry.id   AF-A0AAE8MH53-F1
#
_cell.length_a   1.000
_cell.length_b   1.000
_cell.length_c   1.000
_cell.angle_alpha   90.00
_cell.angle_beta   90.00
_cell.angle_gamma   90.00
#
_symmetry.space_group_name_H-M   'P 1'
#
loop_
_entity.id
_entity.type
_entity.pdbx_description
1 polymer ?
#
loop_
_entity_poly.entity_id
_entity_poly.type
_entity_poly.pdbx_seq_one_letter_code
_entity_poly.pdbx_strand_id
1 'polypeptide(L)'
;MDAESPRFHSHIEKSSDAVTSEPMNIPVEHKTSSSYLLGLPAMRMLIGEYPANLFFLLESQSPLPPELSPEQWQDSLPPFQIDRPLLDHLVTLFFSSVHVSHPVLDQAEFTQIYERFLEKGPDSSTESVLCMTVFALGAVSSLPEGSCDSQCSPNGTEYMKYALPTLMLRSVWLFSFDPALAQALVLASVYFAYIVRPLHSWRLIYLATNLLQLKLSK
;
A
#
# COMPACT_ATOMS: atom_id res chain seq x y z
N MET A 1 -38.35 22.55 -53.74
CA MET A 1 -37.14 21.76 -53.43
C MET A 1 -36.09 22.66 -52.80
N ASP A 2 -36.47 23.26 -51.67
CA ASP A 2 -35.93 22.91 -50.34
C ASP A 2 -34.44 22.63 -50.25
N ALA A 3 -33.70 23.57 -49.66
CA ALA A 3 -32.91 23.30 -48.46
C ALA A 3 -32.47 24.63 -47.84
N GLU A 4 -33.18 24.95 -46.77
CA GLU A 4 -33.09 26.07 -45.85
C GLU A 4 -31.73 26.13 -45.16
N SER A 5 -31.13 27.32 -45.13
CA SER A 5 -29.97 27.64 -44.30
C SER A 5 -30.49 28.33 -43.04
N PRO A 6 -30.24 27.80 -41.83
CA PRO A 6 -30.55 28.55 -40.63
C PRO A 6 -29.29 29.00 -39.90
N ARG A 7 -29.10 30.32 -39.86
CA ARG A 7 -28.44 31.00 -38.73
C ARG A 7 -29.27 30.73 -37.47
N PHE A 8 -28.65 30.32 -36.37
CA PHE A 8 -29.25 30.46 -35.04
C PHE A 8 -28.24 30.93 -34.00
N HIS A 9 -28.36 32.22 -33.70
CA HIS A 9 -28.39 32.87 -32.38
C HIS A 9 -27.64 32.22 -31.22
N SER A 10 -26.60 32.94 -30.77
CA SER A 10 -26.00 32.85 -29.46
C SER A 10 -27.00 33.22 -28.36
N HIS A 11 -27.40 32.24 -27.55
CA HIS A 11 -27.91 32.50 -26.21
C HIS A 11 -26.84 32.07 -25.20
N ILE A 12 -26.12 33.05 -24.67
CA ILE A 12 -25.35 32.90 -23.43
C ILE A 12 -26.40 32.90 -22.32
N GLU A 13 -26.82 31.72 -21.90
CA GLU A 13 -27.51 31.53 -20.63
C GLU A 13 -26.53 30.99 -19.61
N LYS A 14 -26.35 31.80 -18.57
CA LYS A 14 -25.47 31.58 -17.44
C LYS A 14 -26.25 30.78 -16.41
N SER A 15 -26.10 29.46 -16.38
CA SER A 15 -26.57 28.62 -15.27
C SER A 15 -25.37 28.01 -14.57
N SER A 16 -25.05 28.62 -13.42
CA SER A 16 -24.22 28.04 -12.38
C SER A 16 -24.95 26.82 -11.82
N ASP A 17 -24.50 25.62 -12.16
CA ASP A 17 -24.89 24.39 -11.45
C ASP A 17 -23.66 23.53 -11.20
N ALA A 18 -23.61 23.00 -9.98
CA ALA A 18 -22.49 22.35 -9.35
C ALA A 18 -21.86 21.26 -10.23
N VAL A 19 -20.52 21.27 -10.30
CA VAL A 19 -19.72 20.18 -10.83
C VAL A 19 -19.88 18.98 -9.89
N THR A 20 -20.94 18.19 -10.07
CA THR A 20 -20.95 16.78 -9.70
C THR A 20 -20.00 16.08 -10.66
N SER A 21 -18.71 16.06 -10.31
CA SER A 21 -17.72 15.22 -10.99
C SER A 21 -18.17 13.77 -10.85
N GLU A 22 -18.75 13.20 -11.91
CA GLU A 22 -18.94 11.75 -11.99
C GLU A 22 -17.57 11.09 -11.72
N PRO A 23 -17.50 10.07 -10.85
CA PRO A 23 -16.24 9.39 -10.60
C PRO A 23 -15.70 8.87 -11.92
N MET A 24 -14.44 9.15 -12.22
CA MET A 24 -13.74 8.54 -13.36
C MET A 24 -13.72 7.03 -13.16
N ASN A 25 -14.74 6.35 -13.67
CA ASN A 25 -14.80 4.90 -13.67
C ASN A 25 -13.90 4.39 -14.79
N ILE A 26 -12.79 3.75 -14.40
CA ILE A 26 -12.00 2.95 -15.31
C ILE A 26 -12.93 1.85 -15.85
N PRO A 27 -13.07 1.71 -17.19
CA PRO A 27 -13.90 0.66 -17.76
C PRO A 27 -13.48 -0.72 -17.23
N VAL A 28 -14.46 -1.59 -17.00
CA VAL A 28 -14.23 -2.94 -16.45
C VAL A 28 -13.27 -3.77 -17.32
N GLU A 29 -13.15 -3.43 -18.61
CA GLU A 29 -12.25 -4.07 -19.57
C GLU A 29 -10.91 -3.33 -19.79
N HIS A 30 -10.55 -2.39 -18.92
CA HIS A 30 -9.31 -1.64 -19.10
C HIS A 30 -8.09 -2.57 -19.01
N LYS A 31 -7.43 -2.76 -20.15
CA LYS A 31 -6.20 -3.53 -20.27
C LYS A 31 -5.00 -2.61 -20.03
N THR A 32 -4.10 -3.03 -19.14
CA THR A 32 -2.81 -2.35 -18.99
C THR A 32 -1.98 -2.51 -20.27
N SER A 33 -1.05 -1.58 -20.53
CA SER A 33 -0.20 -1.62 -21.72
C SER A 33 0.56 -2.95 -21.85
N SER A 34 0.93 -3.55 -20.72
CA SER A 34 1.56 -4.87 -20.64
C SER A 34 0.60 -6.01 -21.01
N SER A 35 -0.65 -6.00 -20.54
CA SER A 35 -1.62 -7.05 -20.95
C SER A 35 -2.03 -6.93 -22.41
N TYR A 36 -2.03 -5.72 -22.97
CA TYR A 36 -2.20 -5.51 -24.41
C TYR A 36 -1.03 -6.07 -25.20
N LEU A 37 0.21 -5.74 -24.83
CA LEU A 37 1.44 -6.23 -25.48
C LEU A 37 1.47 -7.77 -25.49
N LEU A 38 1.24 -8.39 -24.34
CA LEU A 38 1.26 -9.86 -24.20
C LEU A 38 0.09 -10.54 -24.90
N GLY A 39 -1.00 -9.80 -25.13
CA GLY A 39 -2.14 -10.22 -25.94
C GLY A 39 -1.96 -10.04 -27.45
N LEU A 40 -0.89 -9.39 -27.92
CA LEU A 40 -0.65 -9.20 -29.36
C LEU A 40 -0.42 -10.54 -30.06
N PRO A 41 -0.92 -10.72 -31.30
CA PRO A 41 -0.74 -11.97 -32.04
C PRO A 41 0.72 -12.38 -32.19
N ALA A 42 1.63 -11.42 -32.41
CA ALA A 42 3.06 -11.69 -32.54
C ALA A 42 3.69 -12.25 -31.25
N MET A 43 3.28 -11.73 -30.08
CA MET A 43 3.72 -12.27 -28.80
C MET A 43 3.05 -13.62 -28.50
N ARG A 44 1.75 -13.74 -28.75
CA ARG A 44 1.00 -14.99 -28.55
C ARG A 44 1.58 -16.15 -29.36
N MET A 45 2.09 -15.90 -30.56
CA MET A 45 2.79 -16.91 -31.37
C MET A 45 4.13 -17.35 -30.78
N LEU A 46 4.77 -16.52 -29.97
CA LEU A 46 6.09 -16.79 -29.38
C LEU A 46 5.99 -17.43 -27.99
N ILE A 47 5.10 -16.93 -27.13
CA ILE A 47 4.96 -17.33 -25.73
C ILE A 47 3.72 -18.18 -25.43
N GLY A 48 2.81 -18.33 -26.39
CA GLY A 48 1.53 -19.03 -26.21
C GLY A 48 0.40 -18.13 -25.71
N GLU A 49 -0.70 -18.74 -25.25
CA GLU A 49 -1.82 -18.00 -24.67
C GLU A 49 -1.44 -17.43 -23.30
N TYR A 50 -1.58 -16.12 -23.16
CA TYR A 50 -1.31 -15.39 -21.93
C TYR A 50 -2.61 -15.24 -21.11
N PRO A 51 -2.78 -15.98 -20.00
CA PRO A 51 -4.01 -15.89 -19.22
C PRO A 51 -4.05 -14.56 -18.46
N ALA A 52 -5.23 -13.93 -18.40
CA ALA A 52 -5.40 -12.61 -17.78
C ALA A 52 -5.04 -12.59 -16.28
N ASN A 53 -5.05 -13.75 -15.61
CA ASN A 53 -4.72 -13.92 -14.20
C ASN A 53 -3.30 -14.46 -13.96
N LEU A 54 -2.38 -14.42 -14.95
CA LEU A 54 -1.04 -14.99 -14.79
C LEU A 54 -0.29 -14.43 -13.58
N PHE A 55 -0.26 -13.10 -13.41
CA PHE A 55 0.43 -12.47 -12.29
C PHE A 55 -0.16 -12.89 -10.94
N PHE A 56 -1.49 -13.02 -10.87
CA PHE A 56 -2.17 -13.57 -9.69
C PHE A 56 -1.72 -14.99 -9.41
N LEU A 57 -1.70 -15.87 -10.43
CA LEU A 57 -1.27 -17.26 -10.26
C LEU A 57 0.19 -17.35 -9.82
N LEU A 58 1.07 -16.58 -10.46
CA LEU A 58 2.50 -16.57 -10.18
C LEU A 58 2.79 -16.12 -8.74
N GLU A 59 2.19 -15.02 -8.29
CA GLU A 59 2.37 -14.59 -6.90
C GLU A 59 1.70 -15.55 -5.91
N SER A 60 0.52 -16.11 -6.23
CA SER A 60 -0.15 -17.06 -5.34
C SER A 60 0.64 -18.36 -5.10
N GLN A 61 1.49 -18.73 -6.06
CA GLN A 61 2.40 -19.87 -5.97
C GLN A 61 3.77 -19.48 -5.37
N SER A 62 4.06 -18.18 -5.27
CA SER A 62 5.29 -17.68 -4.67
C SER A 62 5.12 -17.59 -3.16
N PRO A 63 5.88 -18.36 -2.36
CA PRO A 63 5.76 -18.26 -0.92
C PRO A 63 6.17 -16.87 -0.44
N LEU A 64 5.47 -16.39 0.59
CA LEU A 64 5.94 -15.28 1.40
C LEU A 64 7.27 -15.66 2.05
N PRO A 65 8.16 -14.69 2.34
CA PRO A 65 9.26 -14.92 3.25
C PRO A 65 8.73 -15.60 4.52
N PRO A 66 9.39 -16.65 5.02
CA PRO A 66 8.89 -17.43 6.15
C PRO A 66 8.54 -16.54 7.35
N GLU A 67 9.32 -15.48 7.60
CA GLU A 67 9.15 -14.49 8.67
C GLU A 67 7.84 -13.69 8.59
N LEU A 68 7.26 -13.58 7.39
CA LEU A 68 5.99 -12.90 7.16
C LEU A 68 4.81 -13.87 7.04
N SER A 69 5.08 -15.18 7.06
CA SER A 69 4.04 -16.19 6.94
C SER A 69 3.15 -16.25 8.19
N PRO A 70 1.82 -16.38 8.03
CA PRO A 70 0.87 -16.42 9.15
C PRO A 70 1.13 -17.56 10.15
N GLU A 71 1.72 -18.65 9.67
CA GLU A 71 2.06 -19.83 10.48
C GLU A 71 3.07 -19.50 11.59
N GLN A 72 4.00 -18.58 11.32
CA GLN A 72 5.01 -18.15 12.28
C GLN A 72 4.50 -17.12 13.30
N TRP A 73 3.30 -16.56 13.11
CA TRP A 73 2.72 -15.63 14.09
C TRP A 73 2.33 -16.31 15.41
N GLN A 74 2.29 -17.64 15.43
CA GLN A 74 1.98 -18.45 16.61
C GLN A 74 3.21 -18.72 17.47
N ASP A 75 4.42 -18.58 16.91
CA ASP A 75 5.65 -18.70 17.65
C ASP A 75 5.89 -17.42 18.45
N SER A 76 6.28 -17.55 19.72
CA SER A 76 6.62 -16.41 20.56
C SER A 76 7.83 -15.69 19.95
N LEU A 77 7.57 -14.56 19.28
CA LEU A 77 8.62 -13.71 18.72
C LEU A 77 9.59 -13.28 19.84
N PRO A 78 10.91 -13.25 19.58
CA PRO A 78 11.86 -12.73 20.55
C PRO A 78 11.53 -11.26 20.88
N PRO A 79 11.83 -10.78 22.09
CA PRO A 79 11.58 -9.39 22.46
C PRO A 79 12.30 -8.46 21.49
N PHE A 80 11.56 -7.49 20.95
CA PHE A 80 12.12 -6.52 20.02
C PHE A 80 13.09 -5.59 20.76
N GLN A 81 14.32 -5.51 20.26
CA GLN A 81 15.38 -4.69 20.86
C GLN A 81 15.34 -3.29 20.24
N ILE A 82 15.25 -2.27 21.09
CA ILE A 82 15.20 -0.88 20.68
C ILE A 82 16.63 -0.35 20.58
N ASP A 83 17.14 -0.20 19.36
CA ASP A 83 18.40 0.51 19.09
C ASP A 83 18.08 1.93 18.58
N ARG A 84 18.00 2.90 19.51
CA ARG A 84 17.60 4.29 19.22
C ARG A 84 18.33 4.92 18.02
N PRO A 85 19.68 4.93 17.94
CA PRO A 85 20.38 5.56 16.81
C PRO A 85 20.01 4.91 15.47
N LEU A 86 19.81 3.60 15.43
CA LEU A 86 19.36 2.91 14.23
C LEU A 86 17.93 3.31 13.86
N LEU A 87 17.01 3.30 14.83
CA LEU A 87 15.60 3.66 14.59
C LEU A 87 15.46 5.13 14.13
N ASP A 88 16.20 6.05 14.76
CA ASP A 88 16.21 7.48 14.38
C ASP A 88 16.69 7.66 12.92
N HIS A 89 17.71 6.89 12.53
CA HIS A 89 18.19 6.87 11.16
C HIS A 89 17.14 6.35 10.18
N LEU A 90 16.46 5.24 10.49
CA LEU A 90 15.41 4.66 9.66
C LEU A 90 14.20 5.60 9.50
N VAL A 91 13.79 6.28 10.56
CA VAL A 91 12.72 7.29 10.50
C VAL A 91 13.12 8.45 9.59
N THR A 92 14.36 8.93 9.71
CA THR A 92 14.89 9.99 8.85
C THR A 92 14.90 9.56 7.38
N LEU A 93 15.34 8.33 7.10
CA LEU A 93 15.31 7.76 5.76
C LEU A 93 13.89 7.69 5.21
N PHE A 94 12.93 7.20 6.00
CA PHE A 94 11.51 7.15 5.61
C PHE A 94 10.99 8.53 5.19
N PHE A 95 11.17 9.56 6.02
CA PHE A 95 10.67 10.91 5.71
C PHE A 95 11.39 11.55 4.51
N SER A 96 12.66 11.25 4.31
CA SER A 96 13.43 11.81 3.18
C SER A 96 13.17 11.14 1.84
N SER A 97 12.74 9.87 1.82
CA SER A 97 12.63 9.07 0.59
C SER A 97 11.20 8.60 0.31
N VAL A 98 10.61 7.83 1.21
CA VAL A 98 9.31 7.17 1.02
C VAL A 98 8.16 8.16 1.17
N HIS A 99 8.22 9.03 2.19
CA HIS A 99 7.16 10.00 2.50
C HIS A 99 6.94 11.02 1.38
N VAL A 100 8.00 11.38 0.64
CA VAL A 100 7.91 12.27 -0.53
C VAL A 100 6.97 11.72 -1.60
N SER A 101 6.99 10.39 -1.81
CA SER A 101 6.11 9.72 -2.77
C SER A 101 4.75 9.34 -2.17
N HIS A 102 4.70 9.13 -0.85
CA HIS A 102 3.52 8.66 -0.14
C HIS A 102 3.28 9.48 1.15
N PRO A 103 2.77 10.73 1.04
CA PRO A 103 2.57 11.62 2.18
C PRO A 103 1.31 11.24 2.98
N VAL A 104 1.39 10.12 3.69
CA VAL A 104 0.30 9.55 4.49
C VAL A 104 0.33 10.02 5.95
N LEU A 105 1.52 10.41 6.43
CA LEU A 105 1.76 10.81 7.82
C LEU A 105 2.05 12.31 7.93
N ASP A 106 1.62 12.93 9.02
CA ASP A 106 2.18 14.21 9.46
C ASP A 106 3.44 13.96 10.29
N GLN A 107 4.51 14.71 10.01
CA GLN A 107 5.80 14.50 10.67
C GLN A 107 5.73 14.84 12.16
N ALA A 108 5.06 15.93 12.53
CA ALA A 108 4.99 16.38 13.92
C ALA A 108 4.13 15.41 14.77
N GLU A 109 3.00 14.96 14.22
CA GLU A 109 2.16 13.95 14.86
C GLU A 109 2.92 12.63 15.04
N PHE A 110 3.62 12.16 14.00
CA PHE A 110 4.39 10.92 14.08
C PHE A 110 5.53 11.01 15.08
N THR A 111 6.23 12.15 15.21
CA THR A 111 7.29 12.33 16.22
C THR A 111 6.76 12.08 17.63
N GLN A 112 5.56 12.56 17.97
CA GLN A 112 4.95 12.32 19.27
C GLN A 112 4.60 10.85 19.51
N ILE A 113 4.17 10.15 18.46
CA ILE A 113 3.90 8.70 18.51
C ILE A 113 5.21 7.93 18.73
N TYR A 114 6.26 8.34 18.01
CA TYR A 114 7.57 7.72 18.09
C TYR A 114 8.23 7.91 19.47
N GLU A 115 8.16 9.11 20.07
CA GLU A 115 8.66 9.34 21.43
C GLU A 115 7.95 8.43 22.45
N ARG A 116 6.62 8.33 22.38
CA ARG A 116 5.83 7.43 23.25
C ARG A 116 6.20 5.96 23.04
N PHE A 117 6.45 5.55 21.80
CA PHE A 117 6.95 4.21 21.50
C PHE A 117 8.32 3.95 22.13
N LEU A 118 9.23 4.91 22.11
CA LEU A 118 10.56 4.78 22.73
C LEU A 118 10.52 4.72 24.26
N GLU A 119 9.53 5.35 24.89
CA GLU A 119 9.33 5.32 26.35
C GLU A 119 8.68 4.01 26.82
N LYS A 120 7.61 3.58 26.13
CA LYS A 120 6.81 2.40 26.48
C LYS A 120 7.42 1.09 25.99
N GLY A 121 8.15 1.16 24.89
CA GLY A 121 8.65 0.02 24.15
C GLY A 121 7.61 -0.60 23.20
N PRO A 122 8.01 -1.67 22.49
CA PRO A 122 7.18 -2.37 21.52
C PRO A 122 5.95 -2.99 22.21
N ASP A 123 4.76 -2.54 21.80
CA ASP A 123 3.49 -3.07 22.27
C ASP A 123 2.57 -3.49 21.10
N SER A 124 1.40 -4.02 21.43
CA SER A 124 0.36 -4.40 20.45
C SER A 124 -0.64 -3.26 20.14
N SER A 125 -0.24 -2.00 20.34
CA SER A 125 -1.03 -0.84 19.95
C SER A 125 -0.89 -0.54 18.45
N THR A 126 -1.86 0.17 17.87
CA THR A 126 -1.73 0.67 16.49
C THR A 126 -0.51 1.58 16.32
N GLU A 127 -0.20 2.39 17.34
CA GLU A 127 0.94 3.32 17.33
C GLU A 127 2.27 2.59 17.18
N SER A 128 2.47 1.49 17.93
CA SER A 128 3.64 0.63 17.79
C SER A 128 3.69 -0.06 16.43
N VAL A 129 2.56 -0.56 15.92
CA VAL A 129 2.47 -1.14 14.57
C VAL A 129 2.84 -0.11 13.49
N LEU A 130 2.39 1.14 13.66
CA LEU A 130 2.73 2.23 12.75
C LEU A 130 4.23 2.52 12.77
N CYS A 131 4.85 2.64 13.95
CA CYS A 131 6.30 2.79 14.09
C CYS A 131 7.07 1.65 13.42
N MET A 132 6.70 0.40 13.67
CA MET A 132 7.33 -0.79 13.06
C MET A 132 7.23 -0.77 11.52
N THR A 133 6.09 -0.30 11.00
CA THR A 133 5.87 -0.18 9.55
C THR A 133 6.77 0.91 8.94
N VAL A 134 6.95 2.03 9.64
CA VAL A 134 7.86 3.11 9.24
C VAL A 134 9.31 2.63 9.25
N PHE A 135 9.74 1.87 10.26
CA PHE A 135 11.08 1.28 10.30
C PHE A 135 11.31 0.30 9.13
N ALA A 136 10.31 -0.53 8.83
CA ALA A 136 10.36 -1.45 7.68
C ALA A 136 10.59 -0.70 6.37
N LEU A 137 9.86 0.40 6.15
CA LEU A 137 10.00 1.22 4.95
C LEU A 137 11.33 1.99 4.90
N GLY A 138 11.80 2.50 6.03
CA GLY A 138 13.13 3.13 6.15
C GLY A 138 14.26 2.14 5.85
N ALA A 139 14.10 0.87 6.24
CA ALA A 139 15.07 -0.18 5.96
C ALA A 139 15.04 -0.62 4.50
N VAL A 140 13.87 -0.58 3.85
CA VAL A 140 13.77 -0.82 2.41
C VAL A 140 14.44 0.30 1.61
N SER A 141 14.28 1.57 2.04
CA SER A 141 14.86 2.70 1.32
C SER A 141 16.36 2.90 1.56
N SER A 142 16.95 2.23 2.54
CA SER A 142 18.40 2.25 2.77
C SER A 142 19.18 1.40 1.75
N LEU A 143 18.49 0.50 1.01
CA LEU A 143 19.13 -0.40 0.07
C LEU A 143 19.47 0.32 -1.24
N PRO A 144 20.73 0.26 -1.73
CA PRO A 144 21.09 0.76 -3.04
C PRO A 144 20.31 0.02 -4.14
N GLU A 145 19.83 0.76 -5.13
CA GLU A 145 19.19 0.18 -6.32
C GLU A 145 20.14 -0.84 -6.98
N GLY A 146 19.81 -2.14 -6.89
CA GLY A 146 20.54 -3.21 -7.58
C GLY A 146 21.23 -4.28 -6.72
N SER A 147 21.28 -4.14 -5.38
CA SER A 147 21.77 -5.22 -4.51
C SER A 147 20.66 -6.20 -4.15
N CYS A 148 20.17 -6.97 -5.13
CA CYS A 148 19.14 -7.98 -4.91
C CYS A 148 19.78 -9.35 -4.69
N ASP A 149 20.26 -9.63 -3.48
CA ASP A 149 20.59 -11.00 -3.10
C ASP A 149 19.30 -11.80 -2.95
N SER A 150 18.99 -12.62 -3.97
CA SER A 150 17.74 -13.38 -4.07
C SER A 150 17.54 -14.42 -2.95
N GLN A 151 18.53 -14.60 -2.08
CA GLN A 151 18.53 -15.57 -0.98
C GLN A 151 18.38 -14.92 0.40
N CYS A 152 18.41 -13.58 0.50
CA CYS A 152 18.24 -12.88 1.77
C CYS A 152 16.79 -12.40 1.91
N SER A 153 16.24 -12.51 3.12
CA SER A 153 14.93 -11.94 3.45
C SER A 153 14.95 -10.42 3.14
N PRO A 154 13.88 -9.86 2.56
CA PRO A 154 13.88 -8.45 2.19
C PRO A 154 14.17 -7.56 3.40
N ASN A 155 14.86 -6.44 3.18
CA ASN A 155 15.14 -5.48 4.24
C ASN A 155 13.83 -4.99 4.88
N GLY A 156 13.84 -4.81 6.19
CA GLY A 156 12.66 -4.39 6.95
C GLY A 156 11.67 -5.52 7.30
N THR A 157 11.89 -6.76 6.83
CA THR A 157 11.11 -7.94 7.26
C THR A 157 11.12 -8.13 8.77
N GLU A 158 12.25 -7.81 9.41
CA GLU A 158 12.43 -7.90 10.86
C GLU A 158 11.49 -6.99 11.66
N TYR A 159 11.05 -5.87 11.09
CA TYR A 159 10.07 -4.97 11.71
C TYR A 159 8.65 -5.38 11.30
N MET A 160 8.47 -5.73 10.02
CA MET A 160 7.16 -6.11 9.49
C MET A 160 6.60 -7.38 10.13
N LYS A 161 7.44 -8.35 10.52
CA LYS A 161 7.00 -9.55 11.25
C LYS A 161 6.32 -9.25 12.59
N TYR A 162 6.69 -8.15 13.27
CA TYR A 162 6.04 -7.70 14.50
C TYR A 162 4.77 -6.90 14.22
N ALA A 163 4.76 -6.10 13.15
CA ALA A 163 3.62 -5.25 12.79
C ALA A 163 2.43 -6.05 12.25
N LEU A 164 2.70 -7.00 11.35
CA LEU A 164 1.70 -7.65 10.50
C LEU A 164 0.63 -8.44 11.29
N PRO A 165 0.95 -9.22 12.34
CA PRO A 165 -0.07 -9.96 13.10
C PRO A 165 -1.09 -9.02 13.76
N THR A 166 -0.61 -7.97 14.42
CA THR A 166 -1.49 -6.98 15.08
C THR A 166 -2.28 -6.17 14.06
N LEU A 167 -1.66 -5.80 12.94
CA LEU A 167 -2.31 -5.07 11.84
C LEU A 167 -3.44 -5.87 11.21
N MET A 168 -3.23 -7.17 10.97
CA MET A 168 -4.26 -8.07 10.43
C MET A 168 -5.37 -8.35 11.44
N LEU A 169 -5.03 -8.60 12.71
CA LEU A 169 -6.02 -8.82 13.77
C LEU A 169 -6.91 -7.58 13.96
N ARG A 170 -6.31 -6.39 14.08
CA ARG A 170 -7.06 -5.14 14.27
C ARG A 170 -7.95 -4.82 13.07
N SER A 171 -7.44 -4.95 11.85
CA SER A 171 -8.19 -4.58 10.63
C SER A 171 -9.41 -5.46 10.36
N VAL A 172 -9.37 -6.74 10.76
CA VAL A 172 -10.48 -7.68 10.56
C VAL A 172 -11.45 -7.70 11.75
N TRP A 173 -10.94 -7.51 12.97
CA TRP A 173 -11.73 -7.73 14.19
C TRP A 173 -12.31 -6.45 14.82
N LEU A 174 -11.65 -5.29 14.64
CA LEU A 174 -12.12 -4.04 15.25
C LEU A 174 -13.09 -3.30 14.33
N PHE A 175 -14.26 -2.98 14.86
CA PHE A 175 -15.30 -2.17 14.19
C PHE A 175 -15.19 -0.66 14.51
N SER A 176 -14.01 -0.21 14.94
CA SER A 176 -13.73 1.19 15.27
C SER A 176 -12.80 1.79 14.22
N PHE A 177 -13.12 2.99 13.75
CA PHE A 177 -12.19 3.75 12.92
C PHE A 177 -11.02 4.25 13.77
N ASP A 178 -9.81 3.86 13.35
CA ASP A 178 -8.54 4.31 13.92
C ASP A 178 -7.68 4.85 12.75
N PRO A 179 -7.40 6.17 12.71
CA PRO A 179 -6.65 6.76 11.60
C PRO A 179 -5.23 6.19 11.50
N ALA A 180 -4.58 5.93 12.63
CA ALA A 180 -3.23 5.35 12.65
C ALA A 180 -3.21 3.94 12.05
N LEU A 181 -4.32 3.19 12.17
CA LEU A 181 -4.44 1.84 11.62
C LEU A 181 -4.59 1.90 10.10
N ALA A 182 -5.41 2.83 9.61
CA ALA A 182 -5.55 3.07 8.19
C ALA A 182 -4.21 3.53 7.57
N GLN A 183 -3.50 4.44 8.23
CA GLN A 183 -2.18 4.90 7.80
C GLN A 183 -1.16 3.74 7.80
N ALA A 184 -1.12 2.93 8.86
CA ALA A 184 -0.25 1.76 8.93
C ALA A 184 -0.56 0.73 7.83
N LEU A 185 -1.84 0.47 7.53
CA LEU A 185 -2.25 -0.41 6.43
C LEU A 185 -1.79 0.10 5.07
N VAL A 186 -1.93 1.40 4.80
CA VAL A 186 -1.47 2.01 3.55
C VAL A 186 0.06 1.91 3.46
N LEU A 187 0.79 2.25 4.52
CA LEU A 187 2.26 2.15 4.51
C LEU A 187 2.75 0.70 4.39
N ALA A 188 2.11 -0.25 5.07
CA ALA A 188 2.42 -1.67 4.93
C ALA A 188 2.15 -2.14 3.49
N SER A 189 1.10 -1.64 2.83
CA SER A 189 0.86 -1.94 1.42
C SER A 189 1.99 -1.45 0.51
N VAL A 190 2.55 -0.27 0.80
CA VAL A 190 3.70 0.29 0.07
C VAL A 190 4.93 -0.60 0.29
N TYR A 191 5.15 -1.09 1.50
CA TYR A 191 6.23 -2.04 1.79
C TYR A 191 6.09 -3.33 0.94
N PHE A 192 4.89 -3.92 0.89
CA PHE A 192 4.65 -5.11 0.05
C PHE A 192 4.82 -4.81 -1.44
N ALA A 193 4.54 -3.60 -1.90
CA ALA A 193 4.83 -3.18 -3.26
C ALA A 193 6.35 -3.15 -3.53
N TYR A 194 7.15 -2.61 -2.60
CA TYR A 194 8.61 -2.57 -2.72
C TYR A 194 9.26 -3.96 -2.78
N ILE A 195 8.74 -4.94 -2.05
CA ILE A 195 9.25 -6.33 -2.08
C ILE A 195 8.61 -7.18 -3.20
N VAL A 196 7.98 -6.54 -4.19
CA VAL A 196 7.36 -7.19 -5.36
C VAL A 196 6.32 -8.24 -4.94
N ARG A 197 5.40 -7.84 -4.05
CA ARG A 197 4.24 -8.63 -3.59
C ARG A 197 2.92 -7.87 -3.77
N PRO A 198 2.49 -7.63 -5.02
CA PRO A 198 1.31 -6.80 -5.31
C PRO A 198 -0.02 -7.35 -4.79
N LEU A 199 -0.23 -8.67 -4.66
CA LEU A 199 -1.47 -9.22 -4.08
C LEU A 199 -1.60 -8.87 -2.60
N HIS A 200 -0.49 -8.94 -1.86
CA HIS A 200 -0.45 -8.57 -0.46
C HIS A 200 -0.65 -7.08 -0.28
N SER A 201 0.05 -6.27 -1.09
CA SER A 201 -0.15 -4.82 -1.16
C SER A 201 -1.62 -4.46 -1.39
N TRP A 202 -2.24 -5.04 -2.42
CA TRP A 202 -3.65 -4.84 -2.75
C TRP A 202 -4.57 -5.20 -1.60
N ARG A 203 -4.35 -6.35 -0.95
CA ARG A 203 -5.17 -6.80 0.19
C ARG A 203 -5.15 -5.79 1.34
N LEU A 204 -4.00 -5.18 1.63
CA LEU A 204 -3.87 -4.19 2.70
C LEU A 204 -4.54 -2.85 2.32
N ILE A 205 -4.42 -2.40 1.06
CA ILE A 205 -5.17 -1.22 0.55
C ILE A 205 -6.68 -1.46 0.68
N TYR A 206 -7.15 -2.65 0.32
CA TYR A 206 -8.56 -3.01 0.44
C TYR A 206 -9.04 -2.93 1.90
N LEU A 207 -8.25 -3.47 2.84
CA LEU A 207 -8.57 -3.38 4.27
C LEU A 207 -8.60 -1.92 4.77
N ALA A 208 -7.62 -1.10 4.38
CA ALA A 208 -7.64 0.34 4.69
C ALA A 208 -8.90 1.02 4.15
N THR A 209 -9.26 0.74 2.90
CA THR A 209 -10.44 1.32 2.25
C THR A 209 -11.72 0.97 3.00
N ASN A 210 -11.88 -0.27 3.46
CA ASN A 210 -13.05 -0.66 4.26
C ASN A 210 -13.13 0.11 5.58
N LEU A 211 -12.00 0.35 6.26
CA LEU A 211 -11.97 1.18 7.47
C LEU A 211 -12.40 2.62 7.19
N LEU A 212 -11.93 3.20 6.09
CA LEU A 212 -12.33 4.54 5.65
C LEU A 212 -13.82 4.61 5.30
N GLN A 213 -14.35 3.61 4.59
CA GLN A 213 -15.77 3.52 4.26
C GLN A 213 -16.65 3.44 5.52
N LEU A 214 -16.22 2.69 6.54
CA LEU A 214 -16.92 2.61 7.83
C LEU A 214 -17.03 3.99 8.50
N LYS A 215 -16.01 4.84 8.37
CA LYS A 215 -16.03 6.22 8.87
C LYS A 215 -16.94 7.14 8.07
N LEU A 216 -17.04 6.94 6.76
CA LEU A 216 -17.89 7.74 5.87
C LEU A 216 -19.37 7.32 5.90
N SER A 217 -19.66 6.09 6.31
CA SER A 217 -21.02 5.56 6.44
C SER A 217 -21.73 6.00 7.73
N LYS A 218 -21.05 6.71 8.63
CA LYS A 218 -21.60 7.30 9.86
C LYS A 218 -21.68 8.82 9.71
#